data_AF-A0A849QR87-F1
#
_entry.id   AF-A0A849QR87-F1
#
_cell.length_a   1.000
_cell.length_b   1.000
_cell.length_c   1.000
_cell.angle_alpha   90.00
_cell.angle_beta   90.00
_cell.angle_gamma   90.00
#
_symmetry.space_group_name_H-M   'P 1'
#
loop_
_entity.id
_entity.type
_entity.pdbx_description
1 polymer ?
#
loop_
_entity_poly.entity_id
_entity_poly.type
_entity_poly.pdbx_seq_one_letter_code
_entity_poly.pdbx_strand_id
1 'polypeptide(L)'
;MVGFEILLEIATIIIGIVAVIITFNATRRLTGGMVRSYIIWIGSALILVIIGTTFHMINTLNLFDETYPYFSADTFHTLYHIFLIIGFIFFAIASYRLNKMSELYGFKEEGKHINQSTRKRPPRSH
;
A
#
# COMPACT_ATOMS: atom_id res chain seq x y z
N MET A 1 11.83 1.91 -25.48
CA MET A 1 11.19 2.39 -24.24
C MET A 1 10.37 1.29 -23.57
N VAL A 2 9.58 0.53 -24.33
CA VAL A 2 8.82 -0.66 -23.88
C VAL A 2 9.58 -1.63 -22.96
N GLY A 3 10.86 -1.93 -23.24
CA GLY A 3 11.63 -2.88 -22.41
C GLY A 3 11.93 -2.41 -20.98
N PHE A 4 12.05 -1.10 -20.74
CA PHE A 4 12.27 -0.57 -19.38
C PHE A 4 10.98 -0.58 -18.56
N GLU A 5 9.84 -0.27 -19.19
CA GLU A 5 8.52 -0.31 -18.56
C GLU A 5 8.17 -1.74 -18.09
N ILE A 6 8.39 -2.74 -18.95
CA ILE A 6 8.18 -4.16 -18.59
C ILE A 6 9.06 -4.58 -17.41
N LEU A 7 10.34 -4.14 -17.37
CA LEU A 7 11.22 -4.45 -16.24
C LEU A 7 10.70 -3.85 -14.92
N LEU A 8 10.19 -2.62 -14.96
CA LEU A 8 9.58 -1.98 -13.79
C LEU A 8 8.32 -2.71 -13.33
N GLU A 9 7.48 -3.15 -14.26
CA GLU A 9 6.26 -3.90 -13.96
C GLU A 9 6.59 -5.25 -13.31
N ILE A 10 7.54 -6.00 -13.88
CA ILE A 10 8.01 -7.27 -13.32
C ILE A 10 8.58 -7.05 -11.91
N ALA A 11 9.44 -6.04 -11.73
CA ALA A 11 10.00 -5.72 -10.43
C ALA A 11 8.90 -5.37 -9.41
N THR A 12 7.91 -4.58 -9.82
CA THR A 12 6.76 -4.19 -8.99
C THR A 12 5.94 -5.41 -8.57
N ILE A 13 5.68 -6.34 -9.49
CA ILE A 13 4.94 -7.58 -9.19
C ILE A 13 5.71 -8.45 -8.19
N ILE A 14 7.02 -8.66 -8.40
CA ILE A 14 7.85 -9.48 -7.50
C ILE A 14 7.91 -8.88 -6.10
N ILE A 15 8.20 -7.58 -6.00
CA ILE A 15 8.26 -6.85 -4.72
C ILE A 15 6.88 -6.90 -4.04
N GLY A 16 5.80 -6.71 -4.81
CA GLY A 16 4.44 -6.80 -4.32
C GLY A 16 4.12 -8.18 -3.74
N ILE A 17 4.47 -9.26 -4.43
CA ILE A 17 4.25 -10.63 -3.95
C ILE A 17 5.01 -10.87 -2.64
N VAL A 18 6.28 -10.46 -2.58
CA VAL A 18 7.09 -10.57 -1.35
C VAL A 18 6.45 -9.77 -0.22
N ALA A 19 5.99 -8.55 -0.49
CA ALA A 19 5.28 -7.73 0.49
C ALA A 19 4.01 -8.42 1.00
N VAL A 20 3.18 -8.97 0.11
CA VAL A 20 1.95 -9.71 0.49
C VAL A 20 2.27 -10.91 1.38
N ILE A 21 3.33 -11.68 1.06
CA ILE A 21 3.77 -12.82 1.89
C ILE A 21 4.16 -12.34 3.30
N ILE A 22 4.93 -11.26 3.39
CA ILE A 22 5.35 -10.67 4.68
C ILE A 22 4.11 -10.19 5.45
N THR A 23 3.21 -9.46 4.80
CA THR A 23 1.95 -8.97 5.37
C THR A 23 1.09 -10.12 5.90
N PHE A 24 0.97 -11.22 5.16
CA PHE A 24 0.22 -12.40 5.59
C PHE A 24 0.86 -13.08 6.79
N ASN A 25 2.19 -13.23 6.79
CA ASN A 25 2.94 -13.76 7.93
C ASN A 25 2.80 -12.88 9.18
N ALA A 26 2.84 -11.55 9.01
CA ALA A 26 2.59 -10.60 10.10
C ALA A 26 1.17 -10.76 10.67
N THR A 27 0.16 -10.88 9.79
CA THR A 27 -1.24 -11.07 10.18
C THR A 27 -1.44 -12.30 11.07
N ARG A 28 -0.74 -13.41 10.77
CA ARG A 28 -0.81 -14.66 11.56
C ARG A 28 -0.22 -14.53 12.97
N ARG A 29 0.73 -13.61 13.17
CA ARG A 29 1.42 -13.40 14.45
C ARG A 29 0.76 -12.36 15.34
N LEU A 30 -0.25 -11.64 14.83
CA LEU A 30 -0.92 -10.57 15.56
C LEU A 30 -2.16 -11.07 16.29
N THR A 31 -2.16 -10.89 17.61
CA THR A 31 -3.30 -11.15 18.51
C THR A 31 -4.27 -9.97 18.62
N GLY A 32 -3.82 -8.74 18.36
CA GLY A 32 -4.63 -7.52 18.45
C GLY A 32 -5.51 -7.26 17.23
N GLY A 33 -6.83 -7.13 17.43
CA GLY A 33 -7.82 -6.98 16.35
C GLY A 33 -7.63 -5.74 15.47
N MET A 34 -7.19 -4.60 16.04
CA MET A 34 -6.96 -3.38 15.26
C MET A 34 -5.76 -3.50 14.34
N VAL A 35 -4.58 -3.86 14.86
CA VAL A 35 -3.35 -4.02 14.06
C VAL A 35 -3.57 -5.06 12.96
N ARG A 36 -4.21 -6.18 13.30
CA ARG A 36 -4.60 -7.19 12.33
C ARG A 36 -5.49 -6.63 11.22
N SER A 37 -6.49 -5.82 11.56
CA SER A 37 -7.36 -5.17 10.58
C SER A 37 -6.58 -4.24 9.64
N TYR A 38 -5.66 -3.41 10.15
CA TYR A 38 -4.80 -2.55 9.32
C TYR A 38 -3.96 -3.36 8.33
N ILE A 39 -3.30 -4.41 8.81
CA ILE A 39 -2.43 -5.24 7.96
C ILE A 39 -3.25 -5.93 6.86
N ILE A 40 -4.48 -6.36 7.15
CA ILE A 40 -5.39 -6.91 6.14
C ILE A 40 -5.70 -5.87 5.06
N TRP A 41 -6.07 -4.65 5.42
CA TRP A 41 -6.37 -3.59 4.45
C TRP A 41 -5.16 -3.23 3.57
N ILE A 42 -3.96 -3.14 4.15
CA ILE A 42 -2.72 -2.94 3.39
C ILE A 42 -2.47 -4.12 2.45
N GLY A 43 -2.61 -5.36 2.93
CA GLY A 43 -2.43 -6.56 2.10
C GLY A 43 -3.38 -6.61 0.93
N SER A 44 -4.65 -6.29 1.16
CA SER A 44 -5.65 -6.23 0.10
C SER A 44 -5.36 -5.10 -0.90
N ALA A 45 -4.89 -3.93 -0.46
CA ALA A 45 -4.45 -2.87 -1.36
C ALA A 45 -3.27 -3.32 -2.25
N LEU A 46 -2.28 -4.00 -1.67
CA LEU A 46 -1.14 -4.54 -2.40
C LEU A 46 -1.56 -5.58 -3.45
N ILE A 47 -2.49 -6.47 -3.11
CA ILE A 47 -3.01 -7.47 -4.05
C ILE A 47 -3.67 -6.79 -5.26
N LEU A 48 -4.47 -5.74 -5.04
CA LEU A 48 -5.11 -5.00 -6.12
C LEU A 48 -4.09 -4.31 -7.03
N VAL A 49 -3.04 -3.72 -6.46
CA VAL A 49 -1.94 -3.12 -7.23
C VAL A 49 -1.23 -4.17 -8.09
N ILE A 50 -0.95 -5.37 -7.55
CA ILE A 50 -0.32 -6.46 -8.31
C ILE A 50 -1.21 -6.91 -9.46
N ILE A 51 -2.51 -7.11 -9.21
CA ILE A 51 -3.48 -7.52 -10.24
C ILE A 51 -3.56 -6.45 -11.35
N GLY A 52 -3.71 -5.18 -10.98
CA GLY A 52 -3.72 -4.08 -11.93
C GLY A 52 -2.44 -4.04 -12.76
N THR A 53 -1.28 -4.08 -12.12
CA THR A 53 0.03 -4.06 -12.80
C THR A 53 0.19 -5.24 -13.76
N THR A 54 -0.36 -6.41 -13.40
CA THR A 54 -0.36 -7.59 -14.28
C THR A 54 -1.21 -7.35 -15.53
N PHE A 55 -2.39 -6.75 -15.42
CA PHE A 55 -3.21 -6.39 -16.58
C PHE A 55 -2.55 -5.34 -17.47
N HIS A 56 -1.87 -4.35 -16.88
CA HIS A 56 -1.11 -3.37 -17.63
C HIS A 56 0.05 -4.02 -18.40
N MET A 57 0.81 -4.91 -17.75
CA MET A 57 1.90 -5.66 -18.40
C MET A 57 1.41 -6.54 -19.54
N ILE A 58 0.27 -7.22 -19.35
CA ILE A 58 -0.37 -8.03 -20.40
C ILE A 58 -0.70 -7.17 -21.63
N ASN A 59 -1.22 -5.95 -21.39
CA ASN A 59 -1.51 -4.98 -22.44
C ASN A 59 -0.24 -4.49 -23.15
N THR A 60 0.80 -4.11 -22.39
CA THR A 60 2.09 -3.65 -22.94
C THR A 60 2.75 -4.70 -23.84
N LEU A 61 2.54 -5.98 -23.54
CA LEU A 61 3.07 -7.11 -24.31
C LEU A 61 2.18 -7.52 -25.50
N ASN A 62 1.03 -6.87 -25.71
CA ASN A 62 0.02 -7.19 -26.73
C ASN A 62 -0.36 -8.68 -26.78
N LEU A 63 -0.32 -9.38 -25.63
CA LEU A 63 -0.51 -10.84 -25.57
C LEU A 63 -1.92 -11.29 -25.99
N PHE A 64 -2.90 -10.38 -26.04
CA PHE A 64 -4.30 -10.69 -26.27
C PHE A 64 -4.89 -10.10 -27.56
N ASP A 65 -4.19 -9.15 -28.21
CA ASP A 65 -4.71 -8.47 -29.42
C ASP A 65 -4.97 -9.45 -30.58
N GLU A 66 -4.15 -10.49 -30.72
CA GLU A 66 -4.31 -11.49 -31.79
C GLU A 66 -5.30 -12.61 -31.44
N THR A 67 -5.54 -12.88 -30.15
CA THR A 67 -6.30 -14.07 -29.70
C THR A 67 -7.72 -13.73 -29.24
N TYR A 68 -7.96 -12.51 -28.77
CA TYR A 68 -9.25 -12.10 -28.20
C TYR A 68 -9.67 -10.71 -28.70
N PRO A 69 -10.27 -10.61 -29.91
CA PRO A 69 -10.65 -9.33 -30.51
C PRO A 69 -11.70 -8.53 -29.73
N TYR A 70 -12.37 -9.14 -28.75
CA TYR A 70 -13.31 -8.48 -27.85
C TYR A 70 -12.64 -7.85 -26.61
N PHE A 71 -11.41 -8.23 -26.30
CA PHE A 71 -10.61 -7.63 -25.24
C PHE A 71 -9.62 -6.65 -25.86
N SER A 72 -10.11 -5.45 -26.20
CA SER A 72 -9.27 -4.39 -26.73
C SER A 72 -8.25 -3.92 -25.70
N ALA A 73 -7.15 -3.32 -26.17
CA ALA A 73 -6.17 -2.65 -25.32
C ALA A 73 -6.81 -1.65 -24.33
N ASP A 74 -7.86 -0.94 -24.77
CA ASP A 74 -8.64 -0.03 -23.93
C ASP A 74 -9.29 -0.72 -22.72
N THR A 75 -9.70 -1.99 -22.88
CA THR A 75 -10.31 -2.78 -21.81
C THR A 75 -9.27 -3.07 -20.72
N PHE A 76 -8.08 -3.52 -21.10
CA PHE A 76 -7.00 -3.78 -20.15
C PHE A 76 -6.52 -2.52 -19.45
N HIS A 77 -6.39 -1.43 -20.20
CA HIS A 77 -6.05 -0.12 -19.64
C HIS A 77 -7.10 0.36 -18.64
N THR A 78 -8.39 0.18 -18.94
CA THR A 78 -9.49 0.52 -18.03
C THR A 78 -9.46 -0.34 -16.77
N LEU A 79 -9.26 -1.66 -16.90
CA LEU A 79 -9.15 -2.57 -15.75
C LEU A 79 -7.99 -2.18 -14.84
N TYR A 80 -6.82 -1.86 -15.40
CA TYR A 80 -5.67 -1.36 -14.64
C TYR A 80 -6.05 -0.18 -13.74
N HIS A 81 -6.71 0.84 -14.31
CA HIS A 81 -7.14 2.03 -13.57
C HIS A 81 -8.18 1.70 -12.49
N ILE A 82 -9.13 0.81 -12.77
CA ILE A 82 -10.13 0.37 -11.80
C ILE A 82 -9.45 -0.29 -10.59
N PHE A 83 -8.54 -1.24 -10.82
CA PHE A 83 -7.82 -1.91 -9.73
C PHE A 83 -6.98 -0.94 -8.91
N LEU A 84 -6.36 0.04 -9.57
CA LEU A 84 -5.52 1.05 -8.94
C LEU A 84 -6.35 2.00 -8.06
N ILE A 85 -7.52 2.44 -8.54
CA ILE A 85 -8.48 3.24 -7.76
C ILE A 85 -8.97 2.48 -6.53
N ILE A 86 -9.38 1.22 -6.69
CA ILE A 86 -9.84 0.40 -5.55
C ILE A 86 -8.69 0.17 -4.56
N GLY A 87 -7.47 -0.06 -5.06
CA GLY A 87 -6.26 -0.17 -4.24
C GLY A 87 -6.02 1.08 -3.40
N PHE A 88 -6.18 2.28 -3.97
CA PHE A 88 -6.09 3.54 -3.22
C PHE A 88 -7.19 3.72 -2.18
N ILE A 89 -8.42 3.29 -2.47
CA ILE A 89 -9.51 3.31 -1.48
C ILE A 89 -9.12 2.43 -0.28
N PHE A 90 -8.56 1.25 -0.53
CA PHE A 90 -8.13 0.34 0.54
C PHE A 90 -6.95 0.92 1.32
N PHE A 91 -6.03 1.60 0.66
CA PHE A 91 -4.94 2.32 1.30
C PHE A 91 -5.45 3.48 2.18
N ALA A 92 -6.47 4.21 1.73
CA ALA A 92 -7.10 5.25 2.54
C ALA A 92 -7.78 4.67 3.79
N ILE A 93 -8.47 3.53 3.67
CA ILE A 93 -9.06 2.81 4.80
C ILE A 93 -7.97 2.35 5.78
N ALA A 94 -6.87 1.78 5.26
CA ALA A 94 -5.73 1.38 6.08
C ALA A 94 -5.13 2.58 6.82
N SER A 95 -4.95 3.72 6.16
CA SER A 95 -4.43 4.95 6.74
C SER A 95 -5.32 5.47 7.87
N TYR A 96 -6.65 5.42 7.69
CA TYR A 96 -7.60 5.76 8.75
C TYR A 96 -7.46 4.84 9.97
N ARG A 97 -7.31 3.52 9.74
CA ARG A 97 -7.11 2.54 10.82
C ARG A 97 -5.79 2.76 11.57
N LEU A 98 -4.72 3.09 10.85
CA LEU A 98 -3.43 3.42 11.43
C LEU A 98 -3.52 4.68 12.30
N ASN A 99 -4.20 5.71 11.82
CA ASN A 99 -4.44 6.93 12.59
C ASN A 99 -5.18 6.62 13.90
N LYS A 100 -6.26 5.82 13.84
CA LYS A 100 -6.99 5.38 15.05
C LYS A 100 -6.13 4.59 16.03
N MET A 101 -5.23 3.75 15.53
CA MET A 101 -4.25 3.08 16.39
C MET A 101 -3.27 4.06 17.03
N SER A 102 -2.81 5.07 16.28
CA SER A 102 -1.89 6.07 16.81
C SER A 102 -2.51 6.88 17.96
N GLU A 103 -3.83 7.13 17.89
CA GLU A 103 -4.60 7.76 18.98
C GLU A 103 -4.69 6.88 20.22
N LEU A 104 -4.90 5.57 20.04
CA LEU A 104 -5.12 4.62 21.14
C LEU A 104 -3.83 4.18 21.85
N TYR A 105 -2.72 4.08 21.10
CA TYR A 105 -1.42 3.66 21.64
C TYR A 105 -0.52 4.84 22.05
N GLY A 106 -1.05 6.08 22.09
CA GLY A 106 -0.39 7.19 22.77
C GLY A 106 0.68 7.94 21.96
N PHE A 107 0.78 7.80 20.63
CA PHE A 107 1.72 8.60 19.82
C PHE A 107 1.49 10.12 19.95
N LYS A 108 0.30 10.55 20.39
CA LYS A 108 -0.03 11.95 20.70
C LYS A 108 0.54 12.44 22.05
N GLU A 109 0.91 11.56 22.97
CA GLU A 109 1.38 11.94 24.32
C GLU A 109 2.88 12.25 24.35
N GLU A 110 3.71 11.52 23.60
CA GLU A 110 5.17 11.78 23.56
C GLU A 110 5.51 13.19 23.04
N GLY A 111 4.76 13.71 22.05
CA GLY A 111 4.95 15.08 21.56
C GLY A 111 4.64 16.17 22.60
N LYS A 112 3.76 15.90 23.57
CA LYS A 112 3.44 16.85 24.66
C LYS A 112 4.54 16.90 25.71
N HIS A 113 5.22 15.79 25.99
CA HIS A 113 6.32 15.75 26.95
C HIS A 113 7.60 16.42 26.43
N ILE A 114 7.85 16.41 25.11
CA ILE A 114 8.99 17.13 24.50
C ILE A 114 8.86 18.66 24.64
N ASN A 115 7.64 19.20 24.52
CA ASN A 115 7.39 20.63 24.74
C ASN A 115 7.48 21.06 26.22
N GLN A 116 7.34 20.13 27.16
CA GLN A 116 7.50 20.42 28.58
C GLN A 116 8.96 20.38 29.05
N SER A 117 9.82 19.57 28.43
CA SER A 117 11.25 19.48 28.77
C SER A 117 12.06 20.67 28.26
N THR A 118 11.66 21.28 27.14
CA THR A 118 12.31 22.47 26.56
C THR A 118 11.95 23.78 27.27
N ARG A 119 10.81 23.85 27.98
CA ARG A 119 10.37 25.06 28.69
C ARG A 119 10.92 25.23 30.12
N LYS A 120 11.64 24.24 30.67
CA LYS A 120 12.07 24.19 32.09
C LYS A 120 13.54 24.49 32.36
N ARG A 121 14.24 25.24 31.50
CA ARG A 121 15.53 25.86 31.89
C ARG A 121 15.37 27.36 32.07
N PRO A 122 15.10 27.85 33.30
CA PRO A 122 15.38 29.24 33.59
C PRO A 122 16.89 29.47 33.48
N PRO A 123 17.34 30.64 32.98
CA PRO A 123 18.75 30.97 32.90
C PRO A 123 19.34 30.97 34.31
N ARG A 124 20.40 30.21 34.53
CA ARG A 124 21.21 30.33 35.75
C ARG A 124 21.88 31.69 35.71
N SER A 125 21.44 32.61 36.58
CA SER A 125 22.17 33.83 36.89
C SER A 125 23.46 33.45 37.62
N HIS A 126 24.59 33.75 37.00
CA HIS A 126 25.89 33.87 37.65
C HIS A 126 26.08 35.31 38.10
#